data_AF-A0A7S2W2L8-F1
#
_entry.id   AF-A0A7S2W2L8-F1
#
_cell.length_a   1.000
_cell.length_b   1.000
_cell.length_c   1.000
_cell.angle_alpha   90.00
_cell.angle_beta   90.00
_cell.angle_gamma   90.00
#
_symmetry.space_group_name_H-M   'P 1'
#
loop_
_entity.id
_entity.type
_entity.pdbx_description
1 polymer ?
#
loop_
_entity_poly.entity_id
_entity_poly.type
_entity_poly.pdbx_seq_one_letter_code
_entity_poly.pdbx_strand_id
1 'polypeptide(L)'
;LFPRSSGVPPSSRLGKAMAAAPAVSYQVEYAKSGRSTCKASKVKIPKGALRIGKVSPSSFSEGDVMTTWYMVKPFFDMMSRMRKSSKKVESEDDLAGLDELNEEDQAMLRAKIQAFNDGTMKFTPAKRKSPAKKEALDGDDAAEEAAKPSPKPKKKQRVVEPFPSEVVACPKADRARMVEVADQVVAKARSAGIRVPTDNMLARKAAGAILLRLVEPEGGTVDIGKVLDGLEAEYKSSRGKEKAEVACEANRGLVEALNELVEYDFKAGKKFPALATKKAASLLAELSEPITSGKQAGKLEGVGKSTAKKVDEFLDSGTIEALENYRLTGGRGE
;
A
#
# COMPACT_ATOMS: atom_id res chain seq x y z
N LEU A 1 -14.50 -51.47 69.92
CA LEU A 1 -14.69 -50.26 70.75
C LEU A 1 -13.50 -49.33 70.54
N PHE A 2 -13.83 -48.09 70.15
CA PHE A 2 -13.03 -46.87 69.98
C PHE A 2 -12.10 -46.68 68.75
N PRO A 3 -12.11 -45.46 68.17
CA PRO A 3 -11.93 -45.23 66.73
C PRO A 3 -10.59 -44.57 66.42
N ARG A 4 -10.16 -44.59 65.15
CA ARG A 4 -9.05 -43.78 64.67
C ARG A 4 -9.52 -42.85 63.56
N SER A 5 -9.86 -41.63 63.95
CA SER A 5 -9.82 -40.45 63.08
C SER A 5 -8.43 -39.83 63.19
N SER A 6 -7.70 -39.73 62.08
CA SER A 6 -6.54 -38.85 61.98
C SER A 6 -6.77 -37.91 60.80
N GLY A 7 -7.28 -36.73 61.12
CA GLY A 7 -7.34 -35.60 60.20
C GLY A 7 -5.95 -35.04 59.94
N VAL A 8 -5.69 -34.69 58.69
CA VAL A 8 -4.65 -33.75 58.29
C VAL A 8 -5.39 -32.57 57.66
N PRO A 9 -5.34 -31.35 58.24
CA PRO A 9 -5.94 -30.19 57.61
C PRO A 9 -5.09 -29.75 56.40
N PRO A 10 -5.69 -29.43 55.25
CA PRO A 10 -4.94 -28.85 54.15
C PRO A 10 -4.49 -27.43 54.51
N SER A 11 -3.19 -27.22 54.34
CA SER A 11 -2.48 -25.94 54.44
C SER A 11 -3.28 -24.77 53.86
N SER A 12 -3.59 -23.81 54.72
CA SER A 12 -4.12 -22.50 54.36
C SER A 12 -3.08 -21.73 53.55
N ARG A 13 -3.19 -21.77 52.21
CA ARG A 13 -2.61 -20.70 51.40
C ARG A 13 -3.41 -19.44 51.70
N LEU A 14 -2.83 -18.55 52.50
CA LEU A 14 -3.29 -17.16 52.58
C LEU A 14 -3.50 -16.66 51.15
N GLY A 15 -4.75 -16.32 50.83
CA GLY A 15 -5.09 -15.65 49.59
C GLY A 15 -4.34 -14.33 49.53
N LYS A 16 -3.23 -14.30 48.80
CA LYS A 16 -2.69 -13.06 48.26
C LYS A 16 -3.81 -12.48 47.39
N ALA A 17 -4.33 -11.31 47.74
CA ALA A 17 -5.28 -10.60 46.90
C ALA A 17 -4.72 -10.58 45.47
N MET A 18 -5.39 -11.28 44.54
CA MET A 18 -5.08 -11.17 43.12
C MET A 18 -5.31 -9.70 42.76
N ALA A 19 -4.24 -8.97 42.50
CA ALA A 19 -4.34 -7.67 41.88
C ALA A 19 -5.15 -7.86 40.58
N ALA A 20 -6.27 -7.15 40.46
CA ALA A 20 -7.13 -7.23 39.30
C ALA A 20 -6.30 -7.03 38.02
N ALA A 21 -6.45 -7.93 37.05
CA ALA A 21 -5.78 -7.79 35.76
C ALA A 21 -6.07 -6.39 35.18
N PRO A 22 -5.05 -5.67 34.66
CA PRO A 22 -5.25 -4.30 34.23
C PRO A 22 -6.26 -4.27 33.08
N ALA A 23 -7.37 -3.56 33.29
CA ALA A 23 -8.43 -3.40 32.30
C ALA A 23 -7.94 -2.53 31.13
N VAL A 24 -8.60 -2.67 29.97
CA VAL A 24 -8.30 -1.83 28.81
C VAL A 24 -8.61 -0.37 29.14
N SER A 25 -7.66 0.52 28.88
CA SER A 25 -7.85 1.98 29.00
C SER A 25 -7.26 2.71 27.80
N TYR A 26 -7.65 3.97 27.63
CA TYR A 26 -7.18 4.82 26.54
C TYR A 26 -6.48 6.06 27.11
N GLN A 27 -5.43 6.49 26.42
CA GLN A 27 -4.65 7.66 26.78
C GLN A 27 -4.31 8.47 25.52
N VAL A 28 -4.09 9.77 25.67
CA VAL A 28 -3.70 10.67 24.59
C VAL A 28 -2.46 11.45 25.00
N GLU A 29 -1.51 11.61 24.07
CA GLU A 29 -0.32 12.43 24.28
C GLU A 29 0.27 12.90 22.95
N TYR A 30 1.11 13.94 23.01
CA TYR A 30 2.05 14.24 21.94
C TYR A 30 3.17 13.20 21.91
N ALA A 31 3.53 12.73 20.72
CA ALA A 31 4.52 11.68 20.56
C ALA A 31 5.90 12.10 21.10
N LYS A 32 6.30 11.53 22.25
CA LYS A 32 7.61 11.77 22.90
C LYS A 32 8.81 11.47 21.98
N SER A 33 8.66 10.50 21.06
CA SER A 33 9.65 10.19 20.03
C SER A 33 9.03 9.67 18.75
N GLY A 34 9.76 9.78 17.63
CA GLY A 34 9.34 9.30 16.30
C GLY A 34 9.44 7.78 16.07
N ARG A 35 9.65 7.00 17.14
CA ARG A 35 9.90 5.54 17.07
C ARG A 35 8.63 4.71 17.02
N SER A 36 7.50 5.22 17.51
CA SER A 36 6.23 4.49 17.53
C SER A 36 5.62 4.34 16.14
N THR A 37 5.06 3.17 15.85
CA THR A 37 4.33 2.90 14.59
C THR A 37 2.84 2.77 14.88
N CYS A 38 2.00 3.46 14.12
CA CYS A 38 0.56 3.36 14.24
C CYS A 38 0.10 1.94 13.89
N LYS A 39 -0.62 1.26 14.80
CA LYS A 39 -1.02 -0.14 14.59
C LYS A 39 -1.99 -0.34 13.43
N ALA A 40 -2.91 0.61 13.22
CA ALA A 40 -3.90 0.53 12.14
C ALA A 40 -3.32 0.86 10.76
N SER A 41 -2.57 1.96 10.62
CA SER A 41 -2.01 2.38 9.32
C SER A 41 -0.64 1.79 9.00
N LYS A 42 0.07 1.25 10.00
CA LYS A 42 1.48 0.78 9.92
C LYS A 42 2.48 1.88 9.53
N VAL A 43 2.11 3.15 9.73
CA VAL A 43 2.97 4.33 9.47
C VAL A 43 3.65 4.79 10.75
N LYS A 44 4.93 5.21 10.68
CA LYS A 44 5.64 5.81 11.82
C LYS A 44 4.99 7.14 12.23
N ILE A 45 4.79 7.32 13.52
CA ILE A 45 4.26 8.55 14.11
C ILE A 45 5.46 9.45 14.43
N PRO A 46 5.56 10.65 13.84
CA PRO A 46 6.69 11.55 14.09
C PRO A 46 6.64 12.12 15.51
N LYS A 47 7.80 12.58 16.02
CA LYS A 47 7.88 13.27 17.32
C LYS A 47 6.99 14.52 17.30
N GLY A 48 6.30 14.80 18.41
CA GLY A 48 5.38 15.93 18.54
C GLY A 48 4.02 15.76 17.88
N ALA A 49 3.77 14.68 17.12
CA ALA A 49 2.43 14.44 16.58
C ALA A 49 1.48 13.86 17.64
N LEU A 50 0.24 14.31 17.60
CA LEU A 50 -0.85 13.80 18.44
C LEU A 50 -1.11 12.31 18.17
N ARG A 51 -1.07 11.49 19.23
CA ARG A 51 -1.33 10.04 19.17
C ARG A 51 -2.20 9.57 20.33
N ILE A 52 -3.00 8.54 20.06
CA ILE A 52 -3.87 7.90 21.04
C ILE A 52 -3.32 6.50 21.34
N GLY A 53 -3.09 6.19 22.62
CA GLY A 53 -2.62 4.92 23.12
C GLY A 53 -3.77 4.07 23.66
N LYS A 54 -3.86 2.82 23.23
CA LYS A 54 -4.68 1.80 23.89
C LYS A 54 -3.79 1.01 24.84
N VAL A 55 -4.03 1.11 26.13
CA VAL A 55 -3.37 0.31 27.16
C VAL A 55 -4.17 -0.98 27.33
N SER A 56 -3.49 -2.11 27.19
CA SER A 56 -4.08 -3.44 27.37
C SER A 56 -3.16 -4.31 28.22
N PRO A 57 -3.67 -5.32 28.93
CA PRO A 57 -2.84 -6.26 29.65
C PRO A 57 -1.86 -6.94 28.68
N SER A 58 -0.59 -7.03 29.08
CA SER A 58 0.46 -7.72 28.33
C SER A 58 0.17 -9.23 28.32
N SER A 59 0.29 -9.86 27.16
CA SER A 59 0.22 -11.33 27.06
C SER A 59 1.55 -12.02 27.38
N PHE A 60 2.64 -11.26 27.52
CA PHE A 60 3.99 -11.79 27.71
C PHE A 60 4.45 -11.79 29.17
N SER A 61 3.90 -10.87 29.96
CA SER A 61 4.29 -10.61 31.34
C SER A 61 3.03 -10.44 32.19
N GLU A 62 2.88 -11.29 33.21
CA GLU A 62 1.73 -11.26 34.10
C GLU A 62 1.76 -9.96 34.93
N GLY A 63 0.67 -9.18 34.86
CA GLY A 63 0.54 -7.89 35.57
C GLY A 63 1.13 -6.67 34.84
N ASP A 64 1.78 -6.85 33.70
CA ASP A 64 2.34 -5.74 32.90
C ASP A 64 1.30 -5.23 31.87
N VAL A 65 1.49 -4.00 31.38
CA VAL A 65 0.61 -3.37 30.40
C VAL A 65 1.36 -3.02 29.13
N MET A 66 0.75 -3.33 27.99
CA MET A 66 1.25 -2.97 26.67
C MET A 66 0.43 -1.81 26.10
N THR A 67 1.12 -0.73 25.71
CA THR A 67 0.47 0.40 25.02
C THR A 67 0.61 0.24 23.51
N THR A 68 -0.53 0.19 22.83
CA THR A 68 -0.58 0.20 21.37
C THR A 68 -0.96 1.60 20.86
N TRP A 69 -0.08 2.21 20.07
CA TRP A 69 -0.25 3.59 19.59
C TRP A 69 -1.01 3.69 18.25
N TYR A 70 -1.82 4.73 18.12
CA TYR A 70 -2.62 5.05 16.94
C TYR A 70 -2.53 6.54 16.61
N MET A 71 -2.62 6.85 15.31
CA MET A 71 -2.95 8.22 14.87
C MET A 71 -4.45 8.46 15.06
N VAL A 72 -4.87 9.73 15.16
CA VAL A 72 -6.26 10.11 15.47
C VAL A 72 -7.28 9.46 14.53
N LYS A 73 -7.20 9.66 13.21
CA LYS A 73 -8.18 9.07 12.26
C LYS A 73 -8.16 7.53 12.24
N PRO A 74 -6.99 6.85 12.17
CA PRO A 74 -6.93 5.40 12.25
C PRO A 74 -7.39 4.80 13.59
N PHE A 75 -7.38 5.57 14.69
CA PHE A 75 -7.93 5.14 15.98
C PHE A 75 -9.45 4.96 15.89
N PHE A 76 -10.18 5.93 15.34
CA PHE A 76 -11.64 5.81 15.16
C PHE A 76 -12.01 4.70 14.14
N ASP A 77 -11.18 4.45 13.11
CA ASP A 77 -11.36 3.29 12.22
C ASP A 77 -11.17 1.95 12.96
N MET A 78 -10.25 1.89 13.94
CA MET A 78 -10.12 0.73 14.80
C MET A 78 -11.34 0.57 15.73
N MET A 79 -11.87 1.67 16.27
CA MET A 79 -13.05 1.64 17.13
C MET A 79 -14.33 1.23 16.40
N SER A 80 -14.51 1.62 15.13
CA SER A 80 -15.67 1.22 14.31
C SER A 80 -15.69 -0.30 14.05
N ARG A 81 -14.51 -0.92 13.94
CA ARG A 81 -14.35 -2.37 13.70
C ARG A 81 -14.35 -3.20 14.98
N MET A 82 -14.26 -2.57 16.16
CA MET A 82 -14.27 -3.26 17.43
C MET A 82 -15.66 -3.84 17.74
N ARG A 83 -15.69 -5.04 18.35
CA ARG A 83 -16.94 -5.69 18.79
C ARG A 83 -17.71 -4.75 19.72
N LYS A 84 -19.05 -4.80 19.66
CA LYS A 84 -19.92 -3.97 20.52
C LYS A 84 -19.65 -4.15 22.02
N SER A 85 -19.17 -5.34 22.43
CA SER A 85 -18.83 -5.65 23.82
C SER A 85 -17.44 -5.18 24.27
N SER A 86 -16.62 -4.60 23.36
CA SER A 86 -15.30 -4.07 23.72
C SER A 86 -15.43 -2.65 24.25
N LYS A 87 -14.65 -2.29 25.28
CA LYS A 87 -14.61 -0.91 25.81
C LYS A 87 -14.21 0.07 24.70
N LYS A 88 -15.12 0.96 24.33
CA LYS A 88 -14.92 2.05 23.36
C LYS A 88 -14.76 3.37 24.12
N VAL A 89 -14.24 4.38 23.45
CA VAL A 89 -14.21 5.75 23.96
C VAL A 89 -15.56 6.37 23.61
N GLU A 90 -16.35 6.71 24.62
CA GLU A 90 -17.67 7.33 24.45
C GLU A 90 -17.67 8.80 24.88
N SER A 91 -16.90 9.12 25.94
CA SER A 91 -16.69 10.47 26.46
C SER A 91 -15.22 10.89 26.39
N GLU A 92 -14.98 12.18 26.58
CA GLU A 92 -13.65 12.75 26.86
C GLU A 92 -13.00 12.18 28.12
N ASP A 93 -13.80 11.82 29.13
CA ASP A 93 -13.34 11.23 30.40
C ASP A 93 -12.67 9.85 30.21
N ASP A 94 -12.95 9.17 29.09
CA ASP A 94 -12.34 7.89 28.75
C ASP A 94 -10.89 8.04 28.22
N LEU A 95 -10.43 9.26 27.97
CA LEU A 95 -9.10 9.58 27.46
C LEU A 95 -8.23 10.25 28.52
N ALA A 96 -7.37 9.47 29.17
CA ALA A 96 -6.37 10.02 30.07
C ALA A 96 -5.37 10.92 29.34
N GLY A 97 -5.01 12.07 29.92
CA GLY A 97 -4.03 13.00 29.38
C GLY A 97 -4.60 14.03 28.40
N LEU A 98 -5.92 14.11 28.22
CA LEU A 98 -6.55 15.13 27.36
C LEU A 98 -6.29 16.55 27.87
N ASP A 99 -6.24 16.76 29.18
CA ASP A 99 -6.04 18.07 29.82
C ASP A 99 -4.63 18.65 29.57
N GLU A 100 -3.64 17.80 29.25
CA GLU A 100 -2.27 18.22 28.95
C GLU A 100 -2.07 18.67 27.50
N LEU A 101 -3.09 18.56 26.64
CA LEU A 101 -3.05 18.99 25.24
C LEU A 101 -3.46 20.46 25.09
N ASN A 102 -3.06 21.07 23.97
CA ASN A 102 -3.55 22.38 23.58
C ASN A 102 -5.08 22.37 23.39
N GLU A 103 -5.75 23.46 23.78
CA GLU A 103 -7.21 23.60 23.69
C GLU A 103 -7.77 23.35 22.26
N GLU A 104 -7.03 23.74 21.23
CA GLU A 104 -7.39 23.45 19.83
C GLU A 104 -7.43 21.94 19.52
N ASP A 105 -6.44 21.20 19.99
CA ASP A 105 -6.35 19.75 19.80
C ASP A 105 -7.39 19.02 20.69
N GLN A 106 -7.68 19.55 21.88
CA GLN A 106 -8.76 19.05 22.72
C GLN A 106 -10.12 19.20 22.03
N ALA A 107 -10.42 20.38 21.48
CA ALA A 107 -11.66 20.62 20.73
C ALA A 107 -11.75 19.72 19.50
N MET A 108 -10.62 19.51 18.78
CA MET A 108 -10.55 18.60 17.64
C MET A 108 -10.86 17.15 18.03
N LEU A 109 -10.38 16.68 19.18
CA LEU A 109 -10.66 15.32 19.68
C LEU A 109 -12.12 15.19 20.12
N ARG A 110 -12.65 16.14 20.88
CA ARG A 110 -14.06 16.17 21.31
C ARG A 110 -15.01 16.13 20.11
N ALA A 111 -14.78 16.96 19.09
CA ALA A 111 -15.56 16.95 17.86
C ALA A 111 -15.50 15.61 17.10
N LYS A 112 -14.34 14.94 17.10
CA LYS A 112 -14.19 13.63 16.46
C LYS A 112 -14.85 12.49 17.23
N ILE A 113 -14.89 12.56 18.56
CA ILE A 113 -15.63 11.61 19.42
C ILE A 113 -17.13 11.76 19.15
N GLN A 114 -17.65 12.99 19.15
CA GLN A 114 -19.05 13.27 18.82
C GLN A 114 -19.42 12.76 17.41
N ALA A 115 -18.64 13.11 16.38
CA ALA A 115 -18.88 12.65 15.02
C ALA A 115 -18.80 11.12 14.85
N PHE A 116 -18.03 10.44 15.72
CA PHE A 116 -17.98 8.98 15.77
C PHE A 116 -19.24 8.38 16.41
N ASN A 117 -19.69 8.95 17.53
CA ASN A 117 -20.91 8.52 18.22
C ASN A 117 -22.16 8.74 17.34
N ASP A 118 -22.22 9.85 16.60
CA ASP A 118 -23.31 10.16 15.66
C ASP A 118 -23.27 9.30 14.39
N GLY A 119 -22.24 8.47 14.19
CA GLY A 119 -22.08 7.62 13.01
C GLY A 119 -21.80 8.38 11.71
N THR A 120 -21.49 9.68 11.77
CA THR A 120 -21.21 10.53 10.59
C THR A 120 -19.80 10.32 10.04
N MET A 121 -18.90 9.73 10.84
CA MET A 121 -17.54 9.39 10.45
C MET A 121 -17.49 8.25 9.42
N LYS A 122 -17.19 8.59 8.16
CA LYS A 122 -16.96 7.60 7.08
C LYS A 122 -15.54 7.04 7.12
N PHE A 123 -15.44 5.73 7.33
CA PHE A 123 -14.18 4.97 7.19
C PHE A 123 -14.20 4.19 5.88
N THR A 124 -13.44 4.67 4.89
CA THR A 124 -13.19 3.86 3.69
C THR A 124 -12.15 2.79 4.01
N PRO A 125 -12.32 1.53 3.59
CA PRO A 125 -11.28 0.51 3.74
C PRO A 125 -10.02 0.99 3.00
N ALA A 126 -8.97 1.31 3.78
CA ALA A 126 -7.71 1.76 3.21
C ALA A 126 -7.03 0.61 2.46
N LYS A 127 -7.17 0.60 1.13
CA LYS A 127 -6.24 -0.11 0.24
C LYS A 127 -4.85 0.43 0.58
N ARG A 128 -3.94 -0.43 1.02
CA ARG A 128 -2.59 -0.10 1.53
C ARG A 128 -1.89 0.91 0.60
N LYS A 129 -1.90 2.19 0.95
CA LYS A 129 -1.07 3.21 0.30
C LYS A 129 0.29 3.19 0.96
N SER A 130 1.33 2.94 0.18
CA SER A 130 2.72 3.17 0.57
C SER A 130 2.89 4.63 1.02
N PRO A 131 3.70 4.91 2.06
CA PRO A 131 3.87 6.28 2.54
C PRO A 131 4.61 7.11 1.48
N ALA A 132 3.91 8.09 0.91
CA ALA A 132 4.51 9.18 0.16
C ALA A 132 5.02 10.24 1.14
N LYS A 133 6.33 10.49 1.06
CA LYS A 133 7.07 11.75 1.30
C LYS A 133 6.42 12.77 2.26
N LYS A 134 6.97 12.89 3.48
CA LYS A 134 6.86 14.13 4.27
C LYS A 134 8.07 15.01 3.96
N GLU A 135 7.77 16.23 3.57
CA GLU A 135 8.65 17.39 3.61
C GLU A 135 9.03 17.68 5.08
N ALA A 136 10.29 18.05 5.29
CA ALA A 136 10.80 18.60 6.54
C ALA A 136 11.68 19.82 6.19
N LEU A 137 11.25 20.98 6.69
CA LEU A 137 12.04 22.18 7.03
C LEU A 137 12.63 21.92 8.44
N ASP A 138 13.81 22.34 8.89
CA ASP A 138 14.78 23.44 8.62
C ASP A 138 16.19 22.91 9.05
N GLY A 139 17.33 23.28 8.44
CA GLY A 139 18.24 24.40 8.85
C GLY A 139 19.17 23.97 10.02
N ASP A 140 20.50 24.02 10.07
CA ASP A 140 21.66 24.63 9.36
C ASP A 140 22.89 23.69 9.69
N ASP A 141 24.09 23.68 9.09
CA ASP A 141 24.96 24.74 8.56
C ASP A 141 26.09 24.13 7.66
N ALA A 142 26.77 25.03 6.95
CA ALA A 142 27.64 24.98 5.77
C ALA A 142 28.77 23.93 5.61
N ALA A 143 28.99 23.47 4.36
CA ALA A 143 30.05 24.00 3.49
C ALA A 143 30.06 23.33 2.09
N GLU A 144 30.39 24.15 1.10
CA GLU A 144 30.08 24.13 -0.32
C GLU A 144 31.29 23.67 -1.16
N GLU A 145 31.08 22.86 -2.21
CA GLU A 145 31.63 23.17 -3.55
C GLU A 145 30.85 22.45 -4.66
N ALA A 146 30.68 23.15 -5.77
CA ALA A 146 29.55 23.07 -6.68
C ALA A 146 29.81 22.25 -7.94
N ALA A 147 28.77 21.56 -8.41
CA ALA A 147 28.53 21.33 -9.84
C ALA A 147 27.02 21.33 -10.11
N LYS A 148 26.63 22.12 -11.12
CA LYS A 148 25.30 22.67 -11.46
C LYS A 148 24.20 21.64 -11.82
N PRO A 149 22.90 22.04 -11.81
CA PRO A 149 21.76 21.14 -11.72
C PRO A 149 21.25 20.66 -13.09
N SER A 150 21.17 19.34 -13.27
CA SER A 150 20.46 18.77 -14.42
C SER A 150 18.93 18.86 -14.23
N PRO A 151 18.18 19.23 -15.29
CA PRO A 151 16.76 19.55 -15.19
C PRO A 151 15.90 18.31 -14.89
N LYS A 152 14.96 18.46 -13.95
CA LYS A 152 13.90 17.47 -13.66
C LYS A 152 13.23 17.05 -14.98
N PRO A 153 13.17 15.76 -15.34
CA PRO A 153 12.37 15.35 -16.48
C PRO A 153 10.90 15.57 -16.11
N LYS A 154 10.31 16.59 -16.75
CA LYS A 154 8.87 16.80 -16.77
C LYS A 154 8.22 15.51 -17.22
N LYS A 155 7.27 15.04 -16.42
CA LYS A 155 6.40 13.89 -16.70
C LYS A 155 5.70 14.17 -18.04
N LYS A 156 6.27 13.70 -19.16
CA LYS A 156 5.59 13.69 -20.45
C LYS A 156 4.35 12.83 -20.26
N GLN A 157 3.19 13.46 -20.20
CA GLN A 157 1.94 12.76 -20.48
C GLN A 157 2.12 12.19 -21.89
N ARG A 158 2.35 10.87 -21.98
CA ARG A 158 2.22 10.16 -23.25
C ARG A 158 0.78 10.41 -23.67
N VAL A 159 0.60 11.17 -24.76
CA VAL A 159 -0.68 11.28 -25.45
C VAL A 159 -1.05 9.84 -25.78
N VAL A 160 -2.04 9.30 -25.05
CA VAL A 160 -2.64 8.04 -25.45
C VAL A 160 -3.43 8.43 -26.69
N GLU A 161 -2.99 7.98 -27.86
CA GLU A 161 -3.80 8.20 -29.06
C GLU A 161 -5.16 7.56 -28.80
N PRO A 162 -6.26 8.34 -28.89
CA PRO A 162 -7.60 7.84 -28.63
C PRO A 162 -7.88 6.67 -29.57
N PHE A 163 -8.63 5.66 -29.11
CA PHE A 163 -9.00 4.55 -29.98
C PHE A 163 -9.73 5.10 -31.22
N PRO A 164 -9.46 4.57 -32.43
CA PRO A 164 -10.13 5.02 -33.64
C PRO A 164 -11.64 4.93 -33.46
N SER A 165 -12.33 6.03 -33.75
CA SER A 165 -13.79 6.12 -33.64
C SER A 165 -14.44 5.16 -34.63
N GLU A 166 -15.30 4.28 -34.13
CA GLU A 166 -16.00 3.28 -34.93
C GLU A 166 -17.44 3.22 -34.44
N VAL A 167 -18.34 3.83 -35.22
CA VAL A 167 -19.76 3.93 -34.88
C VAL A 167 -20.50 2.67 -35.38
N VAL A 168 -21.13 1.97 -34.45
CA VAL A 168 -21.90 0.76 -34.74
C VAL A 168 -23.34 0.93 -34.26
N ALA A 169 -24.30 0.42 -35.05
CA ALA A 169 -25.69 0.32 -34.63
C ALA A 169 -25.83 -0.72 -33.51
N CYS A 170 -26.27 -0.26 -32.35
CA CYS A 170 -26.51 -1.02 -31.12
C CYS A 170 -27.80 -0.55 -30.44
N PRO A 171 -28.99 -0.82 -31.01
CA PRO A 171 -30.26 -0.39 -30.45
C PRO A 171 -30.47 -0.94 -29.02
N LYS A 172 -30.91 -0.08 -28.08
CA LYS A 172 -31.14 -0.49 -26.68
C LYS A 172 -32.18 -1.60 -26.52
N ALA A 173 -33.13 -1.69 -27.46
CA ALA A 173 -34.18 -2.71 -27.46
C ALA A 173 -33.67 -4.10 -27.91
N ASP A 174 -32.58 -4.16 -28.68
CA ASP A 174 -32.01 -5.41 -29.17
C ASP A 174 -30.93 -5.93 -28.23
N ARG A 175 -31.36 -6.71 -27.24
CA ARG A 175 -30.47 -7.32 -26.26
C ARG A 175 -29.42 -8.25 -26.89
N ALA A 176 -29.74 -8.92 -28.01
CA ALA A 176 -28.80 -9.82 -28.67
C ALA A 176 -27.66 -9.01 -29.31
N ARG A 177 -28.01 -7.91 -30.00
CA ARG A 177 -27.04 -6.98 -30.57
C ARG A 177 -26.16 -6.33 -29.51
N MET A 178 -26.73 -5.94 -28.37
CA MET A 178 -25.94 -5.39 -27.26
C MET A 178 -24.90 -6.37 -26.71
N VAL A 179 -25.27 -7.66 -26.62
CA VAL A 179 -24.35 -8.72 -26.16
C VAL A 179 -23.23 -8.95 -27.18
N GLU A 180 -23.56 -8.99 -28.47
CA GLU A 180 -22.58 -9.13 -29.55
C GLU A 180 -21.58 -7.98 -29.56
N VAL A 181 -22.05 -6.72 -29.51
CA VAL A 181 -21.20 -5.54 -29.48
C VAL A 181 -20.33 -5.52 -28.20
N ALA A 182 -20.87 -5.92 -27.05
CA ALA A 182 -20.09 -6.05 -25.82
C ALA A 182 -18.95 -7.08 -25.94
N ASP A 183 -19.20 -8.22 -26.59
CA ASP A 183 -18.16 -9.24 -26.83
C ASP A 183 -17.07 -8.73 -27.81
N GLN A 184 -17.47 -8.00 -28.86
CA GLN A 184 -16.52 -7.35 -29.78
C GLN A 184 -15.66 -6.32 -29.06
N VAL A 185 -16.25 -5.49 -28.20
CA VAL A 185 -15.53 -4.51 -27.38
C VAL A 185 -14.55 -5.19 -26.43
N VAL A 186 -14.94 -6.28 -25.77
CA VAL A 186 -14.05 -7.03 -24.87
C VAL A 186 -12.88 -7.65 -25.64
N ALA A 187 -13.12 -8.20 -26.83
CA ALA A 187 -12.07 -8.73 -27.69
C ALA A 187 -11.08 -7.63 -28.13
N LYS A 188 -11.60 -6.48 -28.60
CA LYS A 188 -10.80 -5.31 -28.97
C LYS A 188 -10.01 -4.78 -27.77
N ALA A 189 -10.62 -4.68 -26.59
CA ALA A 189 -9.95 -4.27 -25.36
C ALA A 189 -8.78 -5.20 -24.99
N ARG A 190 -8.98 -6.53 -25.10
CA ARG A 190 -7.91 -7.52 -24.87
C ARG A 190 -6.78 -7.39 -25.89
N SER A 191 -7.11 -7.22 -27.18
CA SER A 191 -6.11 -7.01 -28.25
C SER A 191 -5.33 -5.70 -28.08
N ALA A 192 -5.97 -4.68 -27.52
CA ALA A 192 -5.37 -3.39 -27.19
C ALA A 192 -4.56 -3.39 -25.87
N GLY A 193 -4.44 -4.54 -25.21
CA GLY A 193 -3.68 -4.68 -23.96
C GLY A 193 -4.40 -4.15 -22.70
N ILE A 194 -5.68 -3.82 -22.79
CA ILE A 194 -6.51 -3.44 -21.63
C ILE A 194 -6.77 -4.69 -20.78
N ARG A 195 -6.43 -4.62 -19.49
CA ARG A 195 -6.61 -5.73 -18.54
C ARG A 195 -8.04 -5.82 -18.02
N VAL A 196 -8.97 -6.12 -18.91
CA VAL A 196 -10.35 -6.49 -18.57
C VAL A 196 -10.38 -7.85 -17.82
N PRO A 197 -11.42 -8.14 -17.02
CA PRO A 197 -11.54 -9.41 -16.29
C PRO A 197 -11.38 -10.64 -17.20
N THR A 198 -10.71 -11.67 -16.68
CA THR A 198 -10.56 -12.97 -17.38
C THR A 198 -11.91 -13.68 -17.54
N ASP A 199 -12.80 -13.50 -16.56
CA ASP A 199 -14.17 -13.98 -16.62
C ASP A 199 -14.95 -13.23 -17.72
N ASN A 200 -15.39 -13.97 -18.74
CA ASN A 200 -16.07 -13.39 -19.90
C ASN A 200 -17.43 -12.75 -19.52
N MET A 201 -18.12 -13.25 -18.50
CA MET A 201 -19.40 -12.69 -18.05
C MET A 201 -19.18 -11.34 -17.35
N LEU A 202 -18.15 -11.23 -16.50
CA LEU A 202 -17.78 -9.97 -15.84
C LEU A 202 -17.26 -8.94 -16.84
N ALA A 203 -16.42 -9.35 -17.79
CA ALA A 203 -15.91 -8.47 -18.83
C ALA A 203 -17.04 -7.92 -19.72
N ARG A 204 -17.97 -8.79 -20.14
CA ARG A 204 -19.15 -8.38 -20.90
C ARG A 204 -20.07 -7.46 -20.11
N LYS A 205 -20.27 -7.72 -18.82
CA LYS A 205 -21.08 -6.85 -17.95
C LYS A 205 -20.47 -5.45 -17.81
N ALA A 206 -19.15 -5.36 -17.72
CA ALA A 206 -18.43 -4.09 -17.67
C ALA A 206 -18.57 -3.31 -18.99
N ALA A 207 -18.30 -3.97 -20.13
CA ALA A 207 -18.48 -3.37 -21.46
C ALA A 207 -19.94 -2.96 -21.71
N GLY A 208 -20.90 -3.81 -21.37
CA GLY A 208 -22.33 -3.55 -21.50
C GLY A 208 -22.83 -2.38 -20.67
N ALA A 209 -22.28 -2.18 -19.46
CA ALA A 209 -22.60 -1.02 -18.63
C ALA A 209 -22.15 0.30 -19.27
N ILE A 210 -20.99 0.30 -19.93
CA ILE A 210 -20.47 1.48 -20.65
C ILE A 210 -21.25 1.71 -21.94
N LEU A 211 -21.56 0.64 -22.70
CA LEU A 211 -22.42 0.71 -23.89
C LEU A 211 -23.77 1.34 -23.57
N LEU A 212 -24.47 0.90 -22.52
CA LEU A 212 -25.78 1.48 -22.14
C LEU A 212 -25.74 2.98 -21.84
N ARG A 213 -24.61 3.48 -21.31
CA ARG A 213 -24.41 4.92 -21.05
C ARG A 213 -24.13 5.71 -22.33
N LEU A 214 -23.49 5.09 -23.32
CA LEU A 214 -22.99 5.76 -24.54
C LEU A 214 -23.87 5.56 -25.77
N VAL A 215 -24.82 4.63 -25.75
CA VAL A 215 -25.78 4.45 -26.87
C VAL A 215 -26.69 5.66 -26.95
N GLU A 216 -26.66 6.30 -28.12
CA GLU A 216 -27.44 7.49 -28.42
C GLU A 216 -28.95 7.16 -28.44
N PRO A 217 -29.80 8.08 -27.94
CA PRO A 217 -31.25 7.87 -27.87
C PRO A 217 -31.90 7.88 -29.26
N GLU A 218 -31.34 8.63 -30.20
CA GLU A 218 -31.78 8.73 -31.59
C GLU A 218 -30.96 7.73 -32.43
N GLY A 219 -31.59 6.77 -33.09
CA GLY A 219 -30.91 5.82 -34.00
C GLY A 219 -30.16 4.65 -33.35
N GLY A 220 -29.92 4.68 -32.03
CA GLY A 220 -29.34 3.55 -31.30
C GLY A 220 -27.90 3.25 -31.71
N THR A 221 -27.12 4.26 -32.04
CA THR A 221 -25.71 4.17 -32.42
C THR A 221 -24.78 4.27 -31.21
N VAL A 222 -23.62 3.61 -31.28
CA VAL A 222 -22.58 3.70 -30.25
C VAL A 222 -21.19 3.73 -30.87
N ASP A 223 -20.34 4.60 -30.36
CA ASP A 223 -18.93 4.67 -30.76
C ASP A 223 -18.09 3.70 -29.91
N ILE A 224 -17.59 2.63 -30.53
CA ILE A 224 -16.76 1.62 -29.90
C ILE A 224 -15.47 2.22 -29.35
N GLY A 225 -14.89 3.24 -30.00
CA GLY A 225 -13.69 3.92 -29.54
C GLY A 225 -13.88 4.54 -28.16
N LYS A 226 -15.00 5.24 -27.96
CA LYS A 226 -15.36 5.83 -26.65
C LYS A 226 -15.63 4.78 -25.57
N VAL A 227 -16.18 3.63 -25.96
CA VAL A 227 -16.41 2.50 -25.03
C VAL A 227 -15.07 1.90 -24.60
N LEU A 228 -14.11 1.75 -25.52
CA LEU A 228 -12.76 1.30 -25.23
C LEU A 228 -12.00 2.30 -24.36
N ASP A 229 -12.13 3.61 -24.60
CA ASP A 229 -11.59 4.66 -23.73
C ASP A 229 -12.15 4.56 -22.31
N GLY A 230 -13.46 4.31 -22.17
CA GLY A 230 -14.12 4.09 -20.88
C GLY A 230 -13.61 2.83 -20.17
N LEU A 231 -13.45 1.73 -20.90
CA LEU A 231 -12.86 0.49 -20.36
C LEU A 231 -11.40 0.68 -20.00
N GLU A 232 -10.65 1.45 -20.78
CA GLU A 232 -9.27 1.81 -20.46
C GLU A 232 -9.26 2.61 -19.16
N ALA A 233 -10.09 3.64 -19.00
CA ALA A 233 -10.18 4.42 -17.77
C ALA A 233 -10.55 3.57 -16.54
N GLU A 234 -11.49 2.62 -16.68
CA GLU A 234 -11.92 1.74 -15.58
C GLU A 234 -10.89 0.65 -15.23
N TYR A 235 -10.24 0.05 -16.22
CA TYR A 235 -9.38 -1.14 -16.04
C TYR A 235 -7.88 -0.88 -16.23
N LYS A 236 -7.45 0.37 -16.45
CA LYS A 236 -6.03 0.78 -16.39
C LYS A 236 -5.55 0.85 -14.94
N SER A 237 -5.61 -0.29 -14.26
CA SER A 237 -4.92 -0.55 -13.01
C SER A 237 -3.55 -1.16 -13.32
N SER A 238 -2.53 -0.29 -13.35
CA SER A 238 -1.12 -0.59 -13.10
C SER A 238 -0.55 -1.93 -13.62
N ARG A 239 0.36 -1.81 -14.59
CA ARG A 239 1.50 -2.73 -14.83
C ARG A 239 1.25 -3.90 -15.78
N GLY A 240 0.94 -3.56 -17.02
CA GLY A 240 1.78 -3.99 -18.14
C GLY A 240 2.43 -2.75 -18.75
N LYS A 241 3.48 -2.19 -18.13
CA LYS A 241 4.38 -1.36 -18.93
C LYS A 241 4.93 -2.35 -19.97
N GLU A 242 4.69 -2.12 -21.25
CA GLU A 242 5.55 -2.66 -22.30
C GLU A 242 7.00 -2.55 -21.83
N LYS A 243 7.85 -3.52 -22.19
CA LYS A 243 9.30 -3.43 -21.94
C LYS A 243 9.72 -2.01 -22.30
N ALA A 244 10.12 -1.22 -21.31
CA ALA A 244 10.55 0.14 -21.57
C ALA A 244 11.74 0.01 -22.52
N GLU A 245 11.63 0.59 -23.71
CA GLU A 245 12.79 0.74 -24.57
C GLU A 245 13.86 1.46 -23.75
N VAL A 246 15.03 0.83 -23.68
CA VAL A 246 16.12 1.33 -22.85
C VAL A 246 16.66 2.57 -23.56
N ALA A 247 16.57 3.72 -22.90
CA ALA A 247 16.97 5.01 -23.46
C ALA A 247 18.48 5.12 -23.76
N CYS A 248 19.30 4.26 -23.15
CA CYS A 248 20.75 4.20 -23.34
C CYS A 248 21.20 2.76 -23.59
N GLU A 249 21.90 2.50 -24.69
CA GLU A 249 22.37 1.15 -25.03
C GLU A 249 23.33 0.56 -23.99
N ALA A 250 24.15 1.39 -23.34
CA ALA A 250 25.07 0.94 -22.29
C ALA A 250 24.33 0.36 -21.06
N ASN A 251 23.13 0.87 -20.76
CA ASN A 251 22.32 0.38 -19.65
C ASN A 251 21.52 -0.88 -20.03
N ARG A 252 21.50 -1.27 -21.32
CA ARG A 252 20.66 -2.35 -21.84
C ARG A 252 20.98 -3.69 -21.21
N GLY A 253 22.25 -4.09 -21.19
CA GLY A 253 22.69 -5.35 -20.58
C GLY A 253 22.33 -5.45 -19.09
N LEU A 254 22.52 -4.35 -18.36
CA LEU A 254 22.16 -4.27 -16.95
C LEU A 254 20.65 -4.39 -16.73
N VAL A 255 19.85 -3.68 -17.52
CA VAL A 255 18.38 -3.73 -17.43
C VAL A 255 17.85 -5.12 -17.79
N GLU A 256 18.42 -5.78 -18.79
CA GLU A 256 18.07 -7.15 -19.17
C GLU A 256 18.40 -8.14 -18.04
N ALA A 257 19.60 -8.09 -17.48
CA ALA A 257 20.01 -8.93 -16.34
C ALA A 257 19.12 -8.71 -15.10
N LEU A 258 18.78 -7.46 -14.79
CA LEU A 258 17.89 -7.15 -13.66
C LEU A 258 16.45 -7.64 -13.90
N ASN A 259 15.95 -7.58 -15.14
CA ASN A 259 14.62 -8.11 -15.47
C ASN A 259 14.58 -9.64 -15.39
N GLU A 260 15.64 -10.32 -15.84
CA GLU A 260 15.76 -11.78 -15.70
C GLU A 260 15.78 -12.20 -14.23
N LEU A 261 16.58 -11.50 -13.40
CA LEU A 261 16.61 -11.73 -11.95
C LEU A 261 15.24 -11.54 -11.30
N VAL A 262 14.45 -10.56 -11.76
CA VAL A 262 13.08 -10.33 -11.28
C VAL A 262 12.18 -11.52 -11.57
N GLU A 263 12.30 -12.13 -12.75
CA GLU A 263 11.51 -13.32 -13.10
C GLU A 263 11.85 -14.51 -12.19
N TYR A 264 13.14 -14.74 -11.93
CA TYR A 264 13.57 -15.78 -11.00
C TYR A 264 13.16 -15.49 -9.56
N ASP A 265 13.30 -14.25 -9.08
CA ASP A 265 12.86 -13.87 -7.73
C ASP A 265 11.34 -14.02 -7.55
N PHE A 266 10.54 -13.79 -8.60
CA PHE A 266 9.10 -14.09 -8.55
C PHE A 266 8.81 -15.58 -8.50
N LYS A 267 9.54 -16.40 -9.28
CA LYS A 267 9.44 -17.87 -9.24
C LYS A 267 9.85 -18.43 -7.88
N ALA A 268 10.89 -17.86 -7.27
CA ALA A 268 11.37 -18.21 -5.93
C ALA A 268 10.52 -17.63 -4.78
N GLY A 269 9.39 -16.96 -5.07
CA GLY A 269 8.49 -16.39 -4.05
C GLY A 269 9.01 -15.13 -3.35
N LYS A 270 10.19 -14.61 -3.74
CA LYS A 270 10.83 -13.40 -3.21
C LYS A 270 10.20 -12.12 -3.78
N LYS A 271 8.93 -11.89 -3.43
CA LYS A 271 8.11 -10.78 -3.97
C LYS A 271 8.68 -9.39 -3.69
N PHE A 272 9.21 -9.13 -2.49
CA PHE A 272 9.71 -7.80 -2.13
C PHE A 272 11.03 -7.44 -2.84
N PRO A 273 12.05 -8.33 -2.88
CA PRO A 273 13.23 -8.14 -3.71
C PRO A 273 12.90 -7.95 -5.19
N ALA A 274 12.04 -8.81 -5.77
CA ALA A 274 11.62 -8.71 -7.16
C ALA A 274 10.99 -7.34 -7.48
N LEU A 275 10.14 -6.82 -6.59
CA LEU A 275 9.50 -5.52 -6.79
C LEU A 275 10.50 -4.36 -6.73
N ALA A 276 11.50 -4.42 -5.84
CA ALA A 276 12.55 -3.41 -5.73
C ALA A 276 13.46 -3.41 -6.97
N THR A 277 13.94 -4.60 -7.38
CA THR A 277 14.78 -4.78 -8.58
C THR A 277 14.02 -4.37 -9.84
N LYS A 278 12.73 -4.70 -9.96
CA LYS A 278 11.88 -4.26 -11.08
C LYS A 278 11.72 -2.75 -11.15
N LYS A 279 11.63 -2.07 -10.00
CA LYS A 279 11.55 -0.61 -9.95
C LYS A 279 12.88 0.01 -10.38
N ALA A 280 14.01 -0.54 -9.93
CA ALA A 280 15.32 -0.10 -10.37
C ALA A 280 15.54 -0.30 -11.88
N ALA A 281 15.22 -1.48 -12.43
CA ALA A 281 15.32 -1.75 -13.86
C ALA A 281 14.50 -0.76 -14.70
N SER A 282 13.30 -0.40 -14.25
CA SER A 282 12.47 0.61 -14.95
C SER A 282 13.10 2.00 -14.92
N LEU A 283 13.71 2.40 -13.80
CA LEU A 283 14.36 3.71 -13.68
C LEU A 283 15.66 3.78 -14.49
N LEU A 284 16.42 2.69 -14.54
CA LEU A 284 17.63 2.57 -15.34
C LEU A 284 17.33 2.54 -16.85
N ALA A 285 16.20 1.94 -17.24
CA ALA A 285 15.73 1.99 -18.62
C ALA A 285 15.33 3.41 -19.07
N GLU A 286 14.80 4.22 -18.16
CA GLU A 286 14.41 5.62 -18.43
C GLU A 286 15.61 6.59 -18.39
N LEU A 287 16.78 6.15 -17.91
CA LEU A 287 17.97 6.98 -17.80
C LEU A 287 18.68 7.10 -19.15
N SER A 288 18.79 8.33 -19.66
CA SER A 288 19.48 8.63 -20.94
C SER A 288 21.00 8.59 -20.84
N GLU A 289 21.56 8.64 -19.64
CA GLU A 289 23.00 8.57 -19.38
C GLU A 289 23.42 7.17 -18.92
N PRO A 290 24.65 6.73 -19.27
CA PRO A 290 25.19 5.47 -18.79
C PRO A 290 25.38 5.53 -17.28
N ILE A 291 25.03 4.45 -16.59
CA ILE A 291 25.29 4.35 -15.16
C ILE A 291 26.75 3.99 -14.91
N THR A 292 27.41 4.75 -14.04
CA THR A 292 28.85 4.58 -13.75
C THR A 292 29.13 3.91 -12.40
N SER A 293 28.15 3.88 -11.50
CA SER A 293 28.23 3.18 -10.22
C SER A 293 26.84 2.95 -9.60
N GLY A 294 26.72 1.90 -8.80
CA GLY A 294 25.59 1.64 -7.90
C GLY A 294 25.32 2.77 -6.90
N LYS A 295 26.30 3.62 -6.55
CA LYS A 295 26.03 4.86 -5.79
C LYS A 295 25.16 5.83 -6.58
N GLN A 296 25.35 5.94 -7.90
CA GLN A 296 24.50 6.73 -8.78
C GLN A 296 23.11 6.08 -8.89
N ALA A 297 23.03 4.75 -8.94
CA ALA A 297 21.76 4.02 -8.92
C ALA A 297 20.97 4.30 -7.63
N GLY A 298 21.65 4.27 -6.48
CA GLY A 298 21.05 4.46 -5.16
C GLY A 298 20.49 5.87 -4.91
N LYS A 299 20.92 6.87 -5.69
CA LYS A 299 20.32 8.22 -5.64
C LYS A 299 18.92 8.26 -6.26
N LEU A 300 18.54 7.26 -7.07
CA LEU A 300 17.21 7.19 -7.69
C LEU A 300 16.15 6.74 -6.66
N GLU A 301 15.06 7.50 -6.54
CA GLU A 301 13.99 7.25 -5.56
C GLU A 301 13.31 5.88 -5.76
N GLY A 302 13.77 4.88 -4.99
CA GLY A 302 13.23 3.51 -5.02
C GLY A 302 14.27 2.42 -5.25
N VAL A 303 15.53 2.78 -5.46
CA VAL A 303 16.65 1.83 -5.51
C VAL A 303 17.22 1.67 -4.10
N GLY A 304 17.18 0.45 -3.57
CA GLY A 304 17.74 0.14 -2.26
C GLY A 304 19.23 -0.20 -2.31
N LYS A 305 19.90 -0.20 -1.15
CA LYS A 305 21.32 -0.58 -1.02
C LYS A 305 21.64 -1.96 -1.63
N SER A 306 20.72 -2.92 -1.50
CA SER A 306 20.87 -4.26 -2.05
C SER A 306 20.73 -4.34 -3.57
N THR A 307 19.99 -3.42 -4.18
CA THR A 307 19.89 -3.31 -5.64
C THR A 307 21.07 -2.51 -6.21
N ALA A 308 21.51 -1.46 -5.50
CA ALA A 308 22.73 -0.71 -5.84
C ALA A 308 23.97 -1.62 -5.89
N LYS A 309 24.13 -2.51 -4.91
CA LYS A 309 25.23 -3.50 -4.91
C LYS A 309 25.22 -4.40 -6.15
N LYS A 310 24.04 -4.87 -6.59
CA LYS A 310 23.91 -5.68 -7.80
C LYS A 310 24.24 -4.89 -9.08
N VAL A 311 24.01 -3.58 -9.05
CA VAL A 311 24.41 -2.69 -10.15
C VAL A 311 25.94 -2.55 -10.16
N ASP A 312 26.58 -2.29 -9.02
CA ASP A 312 28.05 -2.25 -8.92
C ASP A 312 28.66 -3.60 -9.38
N GLU A 313 28.12 -4.71 -8.90
CA GLU A 313 28.56 -6.07 -9.25
C GLU A 313 28.47 -6.36 -10.76
N PHE A 314 27.38 -5.93 -11.40
CA PHE A 314 27.24 -6.07 -12.85
C PHE A 314 28.18 -5.14 -13.62
N LEU A 315 28.46 -3.94 -13.11
CA LEU A 315 29.44 -3.03 -13.72
C LEU A 315 30.87 -3.56 -13.60
N ASP A 316 31.21 -4.24 -12.49
CA ASP A 316 32.54 -4.80 -12.24
C ASP A 316 32.76 -6.14 -12.96
N SER A 317 31.78 -7.04 -12.93
CA SER A 317 31.92 -8.44 -13.40
C SER A 317 31.16 -8.76 -14.69
N GLY A 318 30.28 -7.86 -15.15
CA GLY A 318 29.36 -8.12 -16.28
C GLY A 318 28.24 -9.11 -15.98
N THR A 319 28.15 -9.64 -14.75
CA THR A 319 27.16 -10.63 -14.33
C THR A 319 26.57 -10.30 -12.96
N ILE A 320 25.49 -10.97 -12.58
CA ILE A 320 24.94 -10.89 -11.22
C ILE A 320 25.00 -12.30 -10.65
N GLU A 321 25.78 -12.53 -9.61
CA GLU A 321 26.02 -13.82 -8.96
C GLU A 321 24.70 -14.49 -8.57
N ALA A 322 23.76 -13.72 -8.03
CA ALA A 322 22.42 -14.22 -7.71
C ALA A 322 21.67 -14.76 -8.94
N LEU A 323 21.86 -14.15 -10.11
CA LEU A 323 21.26 -14.60 -11.37
C LEU A 323 21.95 -15.86 -11.89
N GLU A 324 23.28 -15.90 -11.87
CA GLU A 324 24.05 -17.08 -12.29
C GLU A 324 23.74 -18.30 -11.40
N ASN A 325 23.60 -18.08 -10.09
CA ASN A 325 23.18 -19.13 -9.17
C ASN A 325 21.78 -19.68 -9.51
N TYR A 326 20.83 -18.82 -9.93
CA TYR A 326 19.52 -19.29 -10.39
C TYR A 326 19.60 -20.06 -11.70
N ARG A 327 20.50 -19.67 -12.63
CA ARG A 327 20.74 -20.38 -13.89
C ARG A 327 21.33 -21.77 -13.64
N LEU A 328 22.24 -21.92 -12.68
CA LEU A 328 22.87 -23.20 -12.31
C LEU A 328 21.91 -24.14 -11.56
N THR A 329 21.12 -23.62 -10.64
CA THR A 329 20.21 -24.41 -9.78
C THR A 329 18.83 -24.69 -10.40
N GLY A 330 18.59 -24.19 -11.62
CA GLY A 330 17.31 -24.37 -12.31
C GLY A 330 16.13 -23.71 -11.59
N GLY A 331 16.37 -22.63 -10.83
CA GLY A 331 15.33 -21.89 -10.11
C GLY A 331 14.78 -22.57 -8.85
N ARG A 332 15.38 -23.69 -8.38
CA ARG A 332 15.11 -24.23 -7.04
C ARG A 332 16.00 -23.48 -6.04
N GLY A 333 15.41 -22.50 -5.35
CA GLY A 333 16.10 -21.81 -4.27
C GLY A 333 16.54 -22.79 -3.17
N GLU A 334 17.68 -22.52 -2.55
CA GLU A 334 18.08 -23.09 -1.26
C GLU A 334 17.00 -22.89 -0.18
#